data_AF-A0A151ED34-F1
#
_entry.id   AF-A0A151ED34-F1
#
_cell.length_a   1.000
_cell.length_b   1.000
_cell.length_c   1.000
_cell.angle_alpha   90.00
_cell.angle_beta   90.00
_cell.angle_gamma   90.00
#
_symmetry.space_group_name_H-M   'P 1'
#
loop_
_entity.id
_entity.type
_entity.pdbx_description
1 polymer ?
#
loop_
_entity_poly.entity_id
_entity_poly.type
_entity_poly.pdbx_seq_one_letter_code
_entity_poly.pdbx_strand_id
1 'polypeptide(L)' 'MIKDDVNKKFPGEWLLLFNDEIVDHSINIGDILKTYDEKYPADKFPDDEIKISKVLDGTLRDF' A
#
# COMPACT_ATOMS: atom_id res chain seq x y z
N MET A 1 15.85 5.80 4.36
CA MET A 1 16.10 4.45 4.91
C MET A 1 14.91 3.51 4.77
N ILE A 2 13.66 3.99 4.70
CA ILE A 2 12.45 3.13 4.59
C ILE A 2 12.35 2.40 3.24
N LYS A 3 12.72 3.05 2.12
CA LYS A 3 12.54 2.51 0.75
C LYS A 3 13.31 1.21 0.48
N ASP A 4 14.56 1.09 0.94
CA ASP A 4 15.38 -0.10 0.69
C ASP A 4 14.90 -1.35 1.44
N ASP A 5 14.22 -1.15 2.58
CA ASP A 5 13.82 -2.24 3.47
C ASP A 5 12.50 -2.88 3.00
N VAL A 6 11.60 -2.07 2.44
CA VAL A 6 10.33 -2.51 1.85
C VAL A 6 10.56 -3.36 0.60
N ASN A 7 11.51 -2.96 -0.25
CA ASN A 7 11.87 -3.68 -1.47
C ASN A 7 12.36 -5.11 -1.20
N LYS A 8 13.09 -5.33 -0.10
CA LYS A 8 13.58 -6.66 0.28
C LYS A 8 12.49 -7.52 0.92
N LYS A 9 11.52 -6.89 1.60
CA LYS A 9 10.47 -7.59 2.34
C LYS A 9 9.29 -7.97 1.47
N PHE A 10 8.94 -7.16 0.47
CA PHE A 10 7.70 -7.32 -0.31
C PHE A 10 7.93 -7.21 -1.83
N PRO A 11 8.86 -7.98 -2.42
CA PRO A 11 9.17 -7.87 -3.85
C PRO A 11 7.97 -8.28 -4.71
N GLY A 12 7.52 -7.37 -5.58
CA GLY A 12 6.41 -7.63 -6.52
C GLY A 12 5.01 -7.48 -5.91
N GLU A 13 4.91 -7.18 -4.62
CA GLU A 13 3.64 -7.04 -3.92
C GLU A 13 3.05 -5.63 -4.06
N TRP A 14 1.75 -5.55 -3.82
CA TRP A 14 1.00 -4.32 -3.60
C TRP A 14 0.98 -4.01 -2.12
N LEU A 15 1.18 -2.74 -1.80
CA LEU A 15 1.19 -2.22 -0.44
C LEU A 15 0.01 -1.28 -0.27
N LEU A 16 -0.70 -1.40 0.84
CA LEU A 16 -1.64 -0.42 1.33
C LEU A 16 -0.91 0.46 2.34
N LEU A 17 -0.88 1.75 2.07
CA LEU A 17 -0.24 2.78 2.88
C LEU A 17 -1.33 3.66 3.48
N PHE A 18 -1.28 3.86 4.79
CA PHE A 18 -2.11 4.82 5.51
C PHE A 18 -1.18 5.83 6.17
N ASN A 19 -1.25 7.09 5.75
CA ASN A 19 -0.33 8.15 6.20
C ASN A 19 1.16 7.74 6.05
N ASP A 20 1.51 7.18 4.89
CA ASP A 20 2.84 6.66 4.53
C ASP A 20 3.35 5.45 5.37
N GLU A 21 2.50 4.86 6.22
CA GLU A 21 2.79 3.61 6.93
C GLU A 21 2.16 2.41 6.22
N ILE A 22 2.93 1.33 6.05
CA ILE A 22 2.41 0.09 5.45
C ILE A 22 1.49 -0.60 6.44
N VAL A 23 0.21 -0.67 6.11
CA VAL A 23 -0.83 -1.30 6.94
C VAL A 23 -1.28 -2.66 6.39
N ASP A 24 -1.07 -2.91 5.10
CA ASP A 24 -1.35 -4.20 4.46
C ASP A 24 -0.46 -4.42 3.23
N HIS A 25 -0.27 -5.68 2.84
CA HIS A 25 0.46 -6.06 1.65
C HIS A 25 -0.05 -7.38 1.05
N SER A 26 -0.10 -7.47 -0.29
CA SER A 26 -0.47 -8.71 -1.00
C SER A 26 0.10 -8.72 -2.41
N ILE A 27 0.42 -9.91 -2.92
CA ILE A 27 0.74 -10.13 -4.34
C ILE A 27 -0.48 -9.77 -5.22
N ASN A 28 -1.69 -9.94 -4.70
CA ASN A 28 -2.92 -9.70 -5.45
C ASN A 28 -3.54 -8.34 -5.07
N ILE A 29 -3.68 -7.47 -6.07
CA ILE A 29 -4.34 -6.16 -5.92
C ILE A 29 -5.79 -6.26 -5.43
N GLY A 30 -6.50 -7.34 -5.77
CA GLY A 30 -7.88 -7.55 -5.35
C GLY A 30 -8.01 -7.64 -3.83
N ASP A 31 -7.03 -8.22 -3.15
CA ASP A 31 -7.03 -8.32 -1.68
C ASP A 31 -6.81 -6.94 -1.04
N ILE A 32 -5.89 -6.15 -1.60
CA ILE A 32 -5.63 -4.78 -1.15
C ILE A 32 -6.85 -3.88 -1.35
N LEU A 33 -7.51 -3.94 -2.51
CA LEU A 33 -8.71 -3.17 -2.78
C LEU A 33 -9.85 -3.54 -1.83
N LYS A 34 -9.99 -4.83 -1.53
CA LYS A 34 -10.97 -5.28 -0.54
C LYS A 34 -10.66 -4.74 0.86
N THR A 35 -9.40 -4.79 1.30
CA THR A 35 -9.00 -4.20 2.58
C THR A 35 -9.26 -2.69 2.62
N TYR A 36 -8.95 -1.98 1.53
CA TYR A 36 -9.20 -0.55 1.38
C TYR A 36 -10.69 -0.23 1.58
N ASP A 37 -11.57 -0.91 0.84
CA ASP A 37 -13.01 -0.68 0.92
C ASP A 37 -13.61 -1.05 2.28
N GLU A 38 -13.15 -2.14 2.91
CA GLU A 38 -13.70 -2.61 4.18
C GLU A 38 -13.22 -1.80 5.40
N LYS A 39 -11.93 -1.44 5.43
CA LYS A 39 -11.30 -0.83 6.61
C LYS A 39 -11.17 0.68 6.50
N TYR A 40 -11.08 1.21 5.29
CA TYR A 40 -10.75 2.61 5.04
C TYR A 40 -11.75 3.30 4.10
N PRO A 41 -13.05 3.33 4.44
CA PRO A 41 -14.03 4.05 3.65
C PRO A 41 -13.73 5.56 3.65
N ALA A 42 -13.77 6.18 2.47
CA ALA A 42 -13.42 7.59 2.26
C ALA A 42 -14.18 8.56 3.17
N ASP A 43 -15.41 8.21 3.57
CA ASP A 43 -16.25 9.04 4.44
C ASP A 43 -15.77 9.09 5.90
N LYS A 44 -14.90 8.17 6.33
CA LYS A 44 -14.39 8.12 7.72
C LYS A 44 -13.03 8.78 7.89
N PHE A 45 -12.27 8.91 6.82
CA PHE A 45 -10.88 9.37 6.84
C PHE A 45 -10.65 10.46 5.79
N PRO A 46 -11.36 11.60 5.85
CA PRO A 46 -11.27 12.65 4.82
C PRO A 46 -9.93 13.39 4.83
N ASP A 47 -9.21 13.39 5.96
CA ASP A 47 -7.94 14.09 6.14
C ASP A 47 -6.72 13.13 6.06
N ASP A 48 -6.93 11.81 6.02
CA ASP A 48 -5.84 10.84 5.95
C ASP A 48 -5.49 10.49 4.51
N GLU A 49 -4.20 10.28 4.26
CA GLU A 49 -3.69 9.95 2.94
C GLU A 49 -3.56 8.44 2.80
N ILE A 50 -4.42 7.85 1.96
CA ILE A 50 -4.43 6.41 1.70
C ILE A 50 -3.90 6.16 0.30
N LYS A 51 -2.81 5.40 0.19
CA LYS A 51 -2.14 5.10 -1.08
C LYS A 51 -2.06 3.59 -1.29
N ILE A 52 -2.19 3.17 -2.54
CA ILE A 52 -1.89 1.81 -2.96
C ILE A 52 -0.71 1.86 -3.91
N SER A 53 0.40 1.26 -3.52
CA SER A 53 1.64 1.30 -4.31
C SER A 53 2.12 -0.11 -4.66
N LYS A 54 2.67 -0.28 -5.87
CA LYS A 54 3.26 -1.55 -6.28
C LYS A 54 4.78 -1.52 -6.16
N VAL A 55 5.35 -2.58 -5.60
CA VAL A 55 6.80 -2.77 -5.55
C VAL A 55 7.27 -3.38 -6.87
N LEU A 56 7.78 -2.55 -7.78
CA LEU A 56 8.31 -2.98 -9.08
C LEU A 56 9.85 -2.99 -9.03
N ASP A 57 10.47 -4.17 -8.90
CA ASP A 57 11.93 -4.39 -9.01
C ASP A 57 12.79 -3.34 -8.28
N GLY A 58 12.35 -2.94 -7.09
CA GLY A 58 13.09 -2.00 -6.24
C GLY A 58 12.71 -0.53 -6.39
N THR A 59 11.73 -0.18 -7.23
CA THR A 59 11.20 1.18 -7.35
C THR A 59 9.70 1.19 -7.09
N LEU A 60 9.28 1.80 -5.97
CA LEU A 60 7.87 2.18 -5.76
C LEU A 60 7.48 3.15 -6.86
N ARG A 61 6.49 2.77 -7.68
CA ARG A 61 5.83 3.67 -8.63
C ARG A 61 4.45 3.97 -8.09
N ASP A 62 4.20 5.25 -7.85
CA ASP A 62 2.88 5.77 -7.49
C ASP A 62 2.07 5.94 -8.79
N PHE A 63 0.79 5.52 -8.76
CA PHE A 63 -0.16 5.62 -9.89
C PHE A 63 -1.35 6.49 -9.52
#